data_AF-A0A383DFI1-F1
#
_entry.id   AF-A0A383DFI1-F1
#
_cell.length_a   1.000
_cell.length_b   1.000
_cell.length_c   1.000
_cell.angle_alpha   90.00
_cell.angle_beta   90.00
_cell.angle_gamma   90.00
#
_symmetry.space_group_name_H-M   'P 1'
#
loop_
_entity.id
_entity.type
_entity.pdbx_description
1 polymer ?
#
loop_
_entity_poly.entity_id
_entity_poly.type
_entity_poly.pdbx_seq_one_letter_code
_entity_poly.pdbx_strand_id
1 'polypeptide(L)'
;PLSTKERDWVQAHVGQPLLHADMPESVELNYPDWMQPALRDLFGDQLAEAMVALNAEATVDLRVNTLKATRQQVMAALSHQEMKPVPTPFAAEGVRLKKRGALIAMQAYRDGWFEIQDEGSQLVAHLVRAQPGEIGIDFCAGAGGKTLALSAHMKNRGRILAWDIAAARLKQMTPRLARAGVSNVQTRLLKSEWDSSLVKHAVSADWVLLDVPCSGTGMWRRSPDLKRRTSIQDLE
;
A
#
# COMPACT_ATOMS: atom_id res chain seq x y z
N PRO A 1 15.58 -21.51 34.44
CA PRO A 1 14.41 -21.63 35.33
C PRO A 1 14.04 -20.27 35.92
N LEU A 2 12.75 -19.94 36.04
CA LEU A 2 12.29 -18.69 36.66
C LEU A 2 12.66 -18.66 38.15
N SER A 3 13.09 -17.50 38.64
CA SER A 3 13.28 -17.22 40.07
C SER A 3 11.95 -17.30 40.84
N THR A 4 12.02 -17.37 42.18
CA THR A 4 10.81 -17.36 43.03
C THR A 4 10.00 -16.07 42.82
N LYS A 5 10.67 -14.91 42.75
CA LYS A 5 10.03 -13.62 42.49
C LYS A 5 9.30 -13.59 41.14
N GLU A 6 9.90 -14.14 40.09
CA GLU A 6 9.25 -14.23 38.77
C GLU A 6 8.07 -15.19 38.78
N ARG A 7 8.14 -16.31 39.53
CA ARG A 7 7.02 -17.26 39.68
C ARG A 7 5.84 -16.64 40.43
N ASP A 8 6.10 -15.94 41.52
CA ASP A 8 5.07 -15.25 42.31
C ASP A 8 4.43 -14.13 41.48
N TRP A 9 5.25 -13.39 40.72
CA TRP A 9 4.76 -12.38 39.80
C TRP A 9 3.86 -12.98 38.71
N VAL A 10 4.28 -14.08 38.06
CA VAL A 10 3.45 -14.77 37.06
C VAL A 10 2.15 -15.26 37.69
N GLN A 11 2.19 -15.94 38.84
CA GLN A 11 0.98 -16.43 39.50
C GLN A 11 0.00 -15.32 39.86
N ALA A 12 0.48 -14.14 40.28
CA ALA A 12 -0.36 -13.00 40.58
C ALA A 12 -1.08 -12.40 39.36
N HIS A 13 -0.55 -12.62 38.15
CA HIS A 13 -1.07 -12.02 36.91
C HIS A 13 -1.72 -13.03 35.95
N VAL A 14 -1.57 -14.34 36.20
CA VAL A 14 -2.27 -15.37 35.42
C VAL A 14 -3.78 -15.20 35.56
N GLY A 15 -4.48 -15.09 34.43
CA GLY A 15 -5.94 -14.95 34.38
C GLY A 15 -6.46 -13.52 34.56
N GLN A 16 -5.60 -12.55 34.84
CA GLN A 16 -5.96 -11.13 34.80
C GLN A 16 -6.23 -10.69 33.34
N PRO A 17 -7.21 -9.81 33.09
CA PRO A 17 -7.40 -9.23 31.77
C PRO A 17 -6.17 -8.39 31.37
N LEU A 18 -5.86 -8.35 30.08
CA LEU A 18 -4.79 -7.51 29.55
C LEU A 18 -5.10 -6.02 29.67
N LEU A 19 -6.38 -5.66 29.76
CA LEU A 19 -6.87 -4.30 29.89
C LEU A 19 -7.23 -4.01 31.35
N HIS A 20 -6.80 -2.85 31.85
CA HIS A 20 -7.07 -2.36 33.20
C HIS A 20 -7.86 -1.05 33.10
N ALA A 21 -8.79 -0.80 34.02
CA ALA A 21 -9.66 0.39 33.97
C ALA A 21 -8.88 1.72 34.04
N ASP A 22 -7.73 1.72 34.71
CA ASP A 22 -6.85 2.90 34.85
C ASP A 22 -5.79 3.02 33.73
N MET A 23 -5.86 2.17 32.70
CA MET A 23 -4.92 2.21 31.60
C MET A 23 -5.08 3.52 30.79
N PRO A 24 -3.99 4.24 30.46
CA PRO A 24 -4.11 5.37 29.55
C PRO A 24 -4.68 4.93 28.20
N GLU A 25 -5.53 5.76 27.60
CA GLU A 25 -6.21 5.44 26.33
C GLU A 25 -5.23 5.04 25.23
N SER A 26 -4.06 5.68 25.15
CA SER A 26 -2.99 5.34 24.20
C SER A 26 -2.42 3.94 24.38
N VAL A 27 -2.36 3.45 25.62
CA VAL A 27 -1.94 2.09 25.95
C VAL A 27 -3.06 1.10 25.58
N GLU A 28 -4.30 1.43 25.92
CA GLU A 28 -5.48 0.60 25.61
C GLU A 28 -5.67 0.42 24.09
N LEU A 29 -5.61 1.54 23.36
CA LEU A 29 -5.77 1.58 21.91
C LEU A 29 -4.45 1.33 21.15
N ASN A 30 -3.36 1.02 21.86
CA ASN A 30 -2.05 0.66 21.32
C ASN A 30 -1.54 1.66 20.26
N TYR A 31 -1.26 2.90 20.66
CA TYR A 31 -0.56 3.91 19.86
C TYR A 31 0.41 4.74 20.71
N PRO A 32 1.39 5.43 20.11
CA PRO A 32 2.33 6.27 20.87
C PRO A 32 1.60 7.43 21.56
N ASP A 33 1.78 7.61 22.86
CA ASP A 33 1.07 8.62 23.66
C ASP A 33 1.14 10.03 23.04
N TRP A 34 2.29 10.39 22.46
CA TRP A 34 2.52 11.69 21.82
C TRP A 34 1.64 11.94 20.58
N MET A 35 1.11 10.88 19.94
CA MET A 35 0.19 10.98 18.80
C MET A 35 -1.25 11.32 19.23
N GLN A 36 -1.58 11.20 20.52
CA GLN A 36 -2.95 11.36 20.99
C GLN A 36 -3.61 12.68 20.56
N PRO A 37 -2.95 13.86 20.65
CA PRO A 37 -3.56 15.10 20.19
C PRO A 37 -3.90 15.07 18.70
N ALA A 38 -2.98 14.63 17.84
CA ALA A 38 -3.18 14.55 16.39
C ALA A 38 -4.25 13.52 16.00
N LEU A 39 -4.28 12.38 16.68
CA LEU A 39 -5.29 11.33 16.43
C LEU A 39 -6.67 11.76 16.91
N ARG A 40 -6.77 12.47 18.05
CA ARG A 40 -8.04 13.04 18.52
C ARG A 40 -8.54 14.16 17.62
N ASP A 41 -7.65 15.01 17.11
CA ASP A 41 -8.01 16.05 16.14
C ASP A 41 -8.57 15.43 14.84
N LEU A 42 -7.94 14.35 14.36
CA LEU A 42 -8.34 13.68 13.12
C LEU A 42 -9.63 12.85 13.24
N PHE A 43 -9.76 12.06 14.31
CA PHE A 43 -10.84 11.07 14.44
C PHE A 43 -11.92 11.46 15.44
N GLY A 44 -11.66 12.40 16.35
CA GLY A 44 -12.59 12.77 17.42
C GLY A 44 -13.10 11.55 18.18
N ASP A 45 -14.42 11.41 18.25
CA ASP A 45 -15.11 10.31 18.94
C ASP A 45 -14.90 8.94 18.26
N GLN A 46 -14.44 8.91 16.99
CA GLN A 46 -14.16 7.67 16.25
C GLN A 46 -12.76 7.12 16.52
N LEU A 47 -11.97 7.75 17.38
CA LEU A 47 -10.58 7.35 17.64
C LEU A 47 -10.45 5.87 18.04
N ALA A 48 -11.30 5.42 18.96
CA ALA A 48 -11.28 4.03 19.41
C ALA A 48 -11.54 3.04 18.25
N GLU A 49 -12.56 3.30 17.43
CA GLU A 49 -12.89 2.47 16.27
C GLU A 49 -11.75 2.47 15.23
N ALA A 50 -11.20 3.64 14.92
CA ALA A 50 -10.08 3.78 13.99
C ALA A 50 -8.85 3.00 14.47
N MET A 51 -8.53 3.08 15.75
CA MET A 51 -7.39 2.36 16.33
C MET A 51 -7.62 0.86 16.38
N VAL A 52 -8.82 0.39 16.70
CA VAL A 52 -9.17 -1.04 16.58
C VAL A 52 -8.95 -1.53 15.16
N ALA A 53 -9.40 -0.79 14.15
CA ALA A 53 -9.19 -1.14 12.74
C ALA A 53 -7.71 -1.12 12.32
N LEU A 54 -6.91 -0.19 12.87
CA LEU A 54 -5.48 -0.07 12.61
C LEU A 54 -4.62 -1.08 13.38
N ASN A 55 -5.16 -1.69 14.43
CA ASN A 55 -4.53 -2.77 15.19
C ASN A 55 -4.88 -4.17 14.67
N ALA A 56 -5.95 -4.29 13.90
CA ALA A 56 -6.36 -5.56 13.31
C ALA A 56 -5.35 -6.04 12.25
N GLU A 57 -5.27 -7.36 12.07
CA GLU A 57 -4.45 -7.95 11.00
C GLU A 57 -4.91 -7.44 9.63
N ALA A 58 -3.98 -6.89 8.86
CA ALA A 58 -4.29 -6.33 7.55
C ALA A 58 -4.64 -7.43 6.53
N THR A 59 -5.73 -7.24 5.79
CA THR A 59 -6.05 -8.05 4.62
C THR A 59 -4.99 -7.88 3.53
N VAL A 60 -4.86 -8.86 2.64
CA VAL A 60 -4.00 -8.74 1.46
C VAL A 60 -4.87 -8.43 0.25
N ASP A 61 -4.65 -7.27 -0.35
CA ASP A 61 -5.34 -6.86 -1.56
C ASP A 61 -4.41 -7.03 -2.76
N LEU A 62 -5.00 -7.51 -3.84
CA LEU A 62 -4.35 -7.74 -5.12
C LEU A 62 -5.05 -6.86 -6.15
N ARG A 63 -4.31 -6.33 -7.10
CA ARG A 63 -4.86 -5.68 -8.28
C ARG A 63 -4.68 -6.59 -9.48
N VAL A 64 -5.77 -6.95 -10.15
CA VAL A 64 -5.70 -7.70 -11.40
C VAL A 64 -5.08 -6.84 -12.49
N ASN A 65 -4.17 -7.42 -13.27
CA ASN A 65 -3.61 -6.81 -14.46
C ASN A 65 -4.52 -7.09 -15.66
N THR A 66 -5.36 -6.13 -16.00
CA THR A 66 -6.35 -6.24 -17.08
C THR A 66 -5.74 -6.36 -18.48
N LEU A 67 -4.42 -6.14 -18.62
CA LEU A 67 -3.69 -6.43 -19.87
C LEU A 67 -3.49 -7.94 -20.10
N LYS A 68 -3.52 -8.76 -19.04
CA LYS A 68 -3.12 -10.18 -19.10
C LYS A 68 -4.18 -11.14 -18.60
N ALA A 69 -5.07 -10.72 -17.70
CA ALA A 69 -6.06 -11.58 -17.10
C ALA A 69 -7.33 -10.82 -16.68
N THR A 70 -8.42 -11.57 -16.51
CA THR A 70 -9.66 -11.09 -15.91
C THR A 70 -9.68 -11.36 -14.40
N ARG A 71 -10.53 -10.62 -13.66
CA ARG A 71 -10.71 -10.84 -12.21
C ARG A 71 -11.14 -12.26 -11.90
N GLN A 72 -12.00 -12.83 -12.74
CA GLN A 72 -12.49 -14.20 -12.62
C GLN A 72 -11.35 -15.22 -12.77
N GLN A 73 -10.44 -15.04 -13.74
CA GLN A 73 -9.27 -15.92 -13.92
C GLN A 73 -8.35 -15.88 -12.70
N VAL A 74 -8.09 -14.68 -12.15
CA VAL A 74 -7.25 -14.53 -10.96
C VAL A 74 -7.92 -15.15 -9.73
N MET A 75 -9.21 -14.92 -9.52
CA MET A 75 -9.97 -15.54 -8.42
C MET A 75 -10.00 -17.07 -8.53
N ALA A 76 -10.17 -17.63 -9.72
CA ALA A 76 -10.11 -19.07 -9.93
C ALA A 76 -8.72 -19.62 -9.56
N ALA A 77 -7.65 -19.00 -10.06
CA ALA A 77 -6.27 -19.41 -9.76
C ALA A 77 -5.95 -19.38 -8.25
N LEU A 78 -6.45 -18.37 -7.53
CA LEU A 78 -6.30 -18.26 -6.08
C LEU A 78 -7.15 -19.30 -5.33
N SER A 79 -8.35 -19.60 -5.84
CA SER A 79 -9.25 -20.60 -5.24
C SER A 79 -8.70 -22.02 -5.38
N HIS A 80 -8.03 -22.34 -6.49
CA HIS A 80 -7.30 -23.60 -6.68
C HIS A 80 -6.16 -23.79 -5.67
N GLN A 81 -5.67 -22.72 -5.06
CA GLN A 81 -4.67 -22.73 -3.98
C GLN A 81 -5.31 -22.57 -2.59
N GLU A 82 -6.64 -22.78 -2.49
CA GLU A 82 -7.43 -22.71 -1.26
C GLU A 82 -7.37 -21.35 -0.53
N MET A 83 -7.01 -20.27 -1.23
CA MET A 83 -6.82 -18.94 -0.61
C MET A 83 -8.12 -18.16 -0.35
N LYS A 84 -9.28 -18.72 -0.74
CA LYS A 84 -10.63 -18.14 -0.53
C LYS A 84 -10.74 -16.65 -0.91
N PRO A 85 -10.43 -16.28 -2.17
CA PRO A 85 -10.47 -14.90 -2.62
C PRO A 85 -11.90 -14.34 -2.67
N VAL A 86 -12.03 -13.07 -2.33
CA VAL A 86 -13.28 -12.31 -2.49
C VAL A 86 -13.03 -11.04 -3.30
N PRO A 87 -14.02 -10.52 -4.02
CA PRO A 87 -13.89 -9.19 -4.61
C PRO A 87 -13.66 -8.14 -3.52
N THR A 88 -12.76 -7.20 -3.77
CA THR A 88 -12.73 -5.93 -3.04
C THR A 88 -14.03 -5.14 -3.29
N PRO A 89 -14.53 -4.38 -2.28
CA PRO A 89 -15.82 -3.70 -2.34
C PRO A 89 -15.88 -2.52 -3.33
N PHE A 90 -14.75 -1.82 -3.57
CA PHE A 90 -14.72 -0.58 -4.34
C PHE A 90 -13.88 -0.69 -5.61
N ALA A 91 -12.70 -1.30 -5.54
CA ALA A 91 -11.85 -1.46 -6.73
C ALA A 91 -12.40 -2.57 -7.65
N ALA A 92 -12.70 -2.24 -8.91
CA ALA A 92 -13.30 -3.17 -9.87
C ALA A 92 -12.39 -4.38 -10.19
N GLU A 93 -11.08 -4.15 -10.23
CA GLU A 93 -10.03 -5.14 -10.50
C GLU A 93 -9.46 -5.75 -9.22
N GLY A 94 -9.91 -5.31 -8.05
CA GLY A 94 -9.29 -5.71 -6.80
C GLY A 94 -9.73 -7.10 -6.33
N VAL A 95 -8.84 -7.86 -5.72
CA VAL A 95 -9.15 -9.14 -5.08
C VAL A 95 -8.58 -9.13 -3.67
N ARG A 96 -9.37 -9.51 -2.68
CA ARG A 96 -9.00 -9.50 -1.27
C ARG A 96 -8.85 -10.92 -0.74
N LEU A 97 -7.79 -11.13 0.02
CA LEU A 97 -7.52 -12.32 0.81
C LEU A 97 -7.53 -11.97 2.28
N LYS A 98 -8.16 -12.83 3.11
CA LYS A 98 -8.19 -12.63 4.56
C LYS A 98 -6.84 -12.85 5.23
N LYS A 99 -5.97 -13.67 4.64
CA LYS A 99 -4.66 -14.02 5.18
C LYS A 99 -3.59 -13.97 4.10
N ARG A 100 -2.34 -13.80 4.55
CA ARG A 100 -1.16 -13.87 3.68
C ARG A 100 -0.97 -15.30 3.16
N GLY A 101 -0.67 -15.41 1.86
CA GLY A 101 -0.28 -16.65 1.20
C GLY A 101 1.02 -16.48 0.41
N ALA A 102 1.57 -17.56 -0.12
CA ALA A 102 2.79 -17.57 -0.92
C ALA A 102 2.57 -17.03 -2.36
N LEU A 103 2.02 -15.83 -2.47
CA LEU A 103 1.55 -15.23 -3.73
C LEU A 103 2.65 -15.09 -4.78
N ILE A 104 3.87 -14.71 -4.36
CA ILE A 104 5.00 -14.47 -5.27
C ILE A 104 5.46 -15.77 -5.97
N ALA A 105 5.25 -16.93 -5.33
CA ALA A 105 5.60 -18.23 -5.90
C ALA A 105 4.57 -18.72 -6.93
N MET A 106 3.37 -18.13 -6.97
CA MET A 106 2.30 -18.57 -7.87
C MET A 106 2.65 -18.32 -9.33
N GLN A 107 2.23 -19.23 -10.19
CA GLN A 107 2.38 -19.07 -11.64
C GLN A 107 1.63 -17.83 -12.13
N ALA A 108 0.41 -17.60 -11.65
CA ALA A 108 -0.38 -16.40 -11.98
C ALA A 108 0.35 -15.07 -11.63
N TYR A 109 1.11 -15.03 -10.52
CA TYR A 109 1.94 -13.86 -10.21
C TYR A 109 3.12 -13.74 -11.17
N ARG A 110 3.84 -14.83 -11.42
CA ARG A 110 4.99 -14.87 -12.34
C ARG A 110 4.60 -14.51 -13.78
N ASP A 111 3.40 -14.89 -14.19
CA ASP A 111 2.80 -14.51 -15.47
C ASP A 111 2.21 -13.10 -15.46
N GLY A 112 2.35 -12.35 -14.35
CA GLY A 112 1.93 -10.95 -14.26
C GLY A 112 0.43 -10.73 -14.30
N TRP A 113 -0.38 -11.72 -13.89
CA TRP A 113 -1.84 -11.60 -13.86
C TRP A 113 -2.34 -10.65 -12.78
N PHE A 114 -1.56 -10.43 -11.72
CA PHE A 114 -1.89 -9.50 -10.65
C PHE A 114 -0.65 -8.92 -9.98
N GLU A 115 -0.84 -7.78 -9.31
CA GLU A 115 0.11 -7.16 -8.40
C GLU A 115 -0.43 -7.17 -6.97
N ILE A 116 0.46 -7.25 -5.98
CA ILE A 116 0.09 -7.05 -4.58
C ILE A 116 -0.02 -5.55 -4.35
N GLN A 117 -1.23 -5.04 -4.13
CA GLN A 117 -1.50 -3.61 -3.97
C GLN A 117 -2.82 -3.38 -3.23
N ASP A 118 -2.78 -2.52 -2.23
CA ASP A 118 -3.93 -2.04 -1.46
C ASP A 118 -5.04 -1.46 -2.32
N GLU A 119 -6.29 -1.76 -1.97
CA GLU A 119 -7.47 -1.22 -2.64
C GLU A 119 -7.44 0.32 -2.76
N GLY A 120 -7.04 1.03 -1.71
CA GLY A 120 -6.94 2.50 -1.75
C GLY A 120 -5.98 3.00 -2.83
N SER A 121 -4.83 2.33 -3.02
CA SER A 121 -3.91 2.67 -4.12
C SER A 121 -4.46 2.34 -5.51
N GLN A 122 -5.32 1.32 -5.61
CA GLN A 122 -6.03 1.01 -6.86
C GLN A 122 -7.05 2.11 -7.20
N LEU A 123 -7.80 2.59 -6.20
CA LEU A 123 -8.78 3.66 -6.37
C LEU A 123 -8.13 4.97 -6.82
N VAL A 124 -6.94 5.31 -6.29
CA VAL A 124 -6.18 6.48 -6.76
C VAL A 124 -5.91 6.40 -8.27
N ALA A 125 -5.49 5.23 -8.78
CA ALA A 125 -5.25 5.06 -10.21
C ALA A 125 -6.54 5.18 -11.06
N HIS A 126 -7.70 4.82 -10.51
CA HIS A 126 -9.01 5.03 -11.15
C HIS A 126 -9.41 6.51 -11.18
N LEU A 127 -9.11 7.26 -10.13
CA LEU A 127 -9.44 8.69 -10.04
C LEU A 127 -8.67 9.53 -11.07
N VAL A 128 -7.48 9.10 -11.49
CA VAL A 128 -6.73 9.75 -12.58
C VAL A 128 -7.49 9.69 -13.91
N ARG A 129 -8.31 8.65 -14.13
CA ARG A 129 -9.10 8.43 -15.36
C ARG A 129 -8.28 8.47 -16.66
N ALA A 130 -7.02 8.05 -16.59
CA ALA A 130 -6.10 8.04 -17.73
C ALA A 130 -6.70 7.30 -18.95
N GLN A 131 -6.74 7.98 -20.10
CA GLN A 131 -7.29 7.45 -21.33
C GLN A 131 -6.18 6.89 -22.25
N PRO A 132 -6.50 5.86 -23.06
CA PRO A 132 -5.57 5.36 -24.08
C PRO A 132 -5.13 6.48 -25.04
N GLY A 133 -3.83 6.70 -25.17
CA GLY A 133 -3.25 7.68 -26.09
C GLY A 133 -2.71 8.94 -25.42
N GLU A 134 -3.13 9.23 -24.18
CA GLU A 134 -2.66 10.38 -23.39
C GLU A 134 -1.18 10.27 -23.02
N ILE A 135 -0.61 11.40 -22.62
CA ILE A 135 0.71 11.53 -22.02
C ILE A 135 0.54 11.88 -20.55
N GLY A 136 0.95 10.97 -19.68
CA GLY A 136 0.87 11.16 -18.24
C GLY A 136 2.21 11.21 -17.53
N ILE A 137 2.25 11.85 -16.38
CA ILE A 137 3.41 11.85 -15.48
C ILE A 137 3.02 11.20 -14.16
N ASP A 138 3.75 10.17 -13.75
CA ASP A 138 3.69 9.61 -12.39
C ASP A 138 4.91 10.12 -11.64
N PHE A 139 4.69 11.16 -10.83
CA PHE A 139 5.74 11.84 -10.07
C PHE A 139 5.80 11.22 -8.67
N CYS A 140 6.98 10.76 -8.28
CA CYS A 140 7.20 9.83 -7.17
C CYS A 140 6.69 8.40 -7.44
N ALA A 141 6.92 7.91 -8.67
CA ALA A 141 6.43 6.62 -9.15
C ALA A 141 6.90 5.40 -8.31
N GLY A 142 7.97 5.55 -7.53
CA GLY A 142 8.51 4.53 -6.66
C GLY A 142 8.84 3.24 -7.40
N ALA A 143 8.32 2.11 -6.90
CA ALA A 143 8.46 0.81 -7.55
C ALA A 143 7.37 0.52 -8.60
N GLY A 144 6.58 1.53 -8.98
CA GLY A 144 5.64 1.51 -10.10
C GLY A 144 4.28 0.88 -9.84
N GLY A 145 3.86 0.79 -8.58
CA GLY A 145 2.56 0.22 -8.23
C GLY A 145 1.41 0.90 -8.98
N LYS A 146 1.32 2.24 -8.91
CA LYS A 146 0.27 3.03 -9.58
C LYS A 146 0.54 3.17 -11.08
N THR A 147 1.79 3.36 -11.49
CA THR A 147 2.23 3.35 -12.90
C THR A 147 1.71 2.13 -13.67
N LEU A 148 1.83 0.93 -13.09
CA LEU A 148 1.34 -0.31 -13.70
C LEU A 148 -0.18 -0.32 -13.88
N ALA A 149 -0.95 0.25 -12.93
CA ALA A 149 -2.40 0.37 -13.06
C ALA A 149 -2.77 1.34 -14.18
N LEU A 150 -2.13 2.51 -14.21
CA LEU A 150 -2.37 3.55 -15.21
C LEU A 150 -2.06 3.04 -16.61
N SER A 151 -0.96 2.31 -16.79
CA SER A 151 -0.63 1.64 -18.05
C SER A 151 -1.71 0.66 -18.52
N ALA A 152 -2.28 -0.10 -17.58
CA ALA A 152 -3.36 -1.04 -17.88
C ALA A 152 -4.66 -0.31 -18.25
N HIS A 153 -5.02 0.78 -17.55
CA HIS A 153 -6.16 1.64 -17.89
C HIS A 153 -6.03 2.23 -19.30
N MET A 154 -4.81 2.66 -19.66
CA MET A 154 -4.48 3.19 -20.99
C MET A 154 -4.32 2.09 -22.06
N LYS A 155 -4.50 0.81 -21.71
CA LYS A 155 -4.37 -0.34 -22.63
C LYS A 155 -3.03 -0.37 -23.36
N ASN A 156 -1.93 -0.02 -22.67
CA ASN A 156 -0.59 0.13 -23.26
C ASN A 156 -0.49 1.14 -24.43
N ARG A 157 -1.41 2.10 -24.54
CA ARG A 157 -1.36 3.17 -25.55
C ARG A 157 -0.98 4.50 -24.90
N GLY A 158 -0.44 5.44 -25.67
CA GLY A 158 0.04 6.72 -25.14
C GLY A 158 1.43 6.58 -24.49
N ARG A 159 1.72 7.42 -23.50
CA ARG A 159 3.02 7.43 -22.81
C ARG A 159 2.86 7.79 -21.34
N ILE A 160 3.53 7.05 -20.45
CA ILE A 160 3.64 7.41 -19.04
C ILE A 160 5.10 7.70 -18.72
N LEU A 161 5.35 8.86 -18.16
CA LEU A 161 6.65 9.29 -17.66
C LEU A 161 6.70 8.98 -16.15
N ALA A 162 7.38 7.90 -15.77
CA ALA A 162 7.48 7.45 -14.39
C ALA A 162 8.76 8.01 -13.75
N TRP A 163 8.61 9.01 -12.89
CA TRP A 163 9.72 9.80 -12.37
C TRP A 163 9.89 9.61 -10.88
N ASP A 164 11.14 9.48 -10.45
CA ASP A 164 11.49 9.37 -9.03
C ASP A 164 12.93 9.84 -8.80
N ILE A 165 13.23 10.31 -7.59
CA ILE A 165 14.59 10.67 -7.17
C ILE A 165 15.38 9.45 -6.66
N ALA A 166 14.68 8.37 -6.29
CA ALA A 166 15.26 7.16 -5.74
C ALA A 166 15.54 6.12 -6.82
N ALA A 167 16.78 6.11 -7.33
CA ALA A 167 17.26 5.13 -8.32
C ALA A 167 16.98 3.67 -7.94
N ALA A 168 17.08 3.32 -6.65
CA ALA A 168 16.80 1.97 -6.17
C ALA A 168 15.34 1.55 -6.39
N ARG A 169 14.38 2.47 -6.22
CA ARG A 169 12.95 2.20 -6.45
C ARG A 169 12.64 2.03 -7.94
N LEU A 170 13.21 2.89 -8.79
CA LEU A 170 13.09 2.74 -10.25
C LEU A 170 13.68 1.42 -10.75
N LYS A 171 14.82 0.98 -10.20
CA LYS A 171 15.40 -0.33 -10.55
C LYS A 171 14.47 -1.50 -10.22
N GLN A 172 13.68 -1.39 -9.15
CA GLN A 172 12.67 -2.40 -8.79
C GLN A 172 11.44 -2.36 -9.71
N MET A 173 11.17 -1.22 -10.36
CA MET A 173 10.06 -1.07 -11.29
C MET A 173 10.28 -1.86 -12.59
N THR A 174 11.49 -1.83 -13.16
CA THR A 174 11.81 -2.47 -14.44
C THR A 174 11.35 -3.95 -14.55
N PRO A 175 11.71 -4.86 -13.62
CA PRO A 175 11.25 -6.25 -13.71
C PRO A 175 9.73 -6.39 -13.54
N ARG A 176 9.06 -5.45 -12.86
CA ARG A 176 7.59 -5.46 -12.71
C ARG A 176 6.90 -5.03 -13.99
N LEU A 177 7.40 -4.00 -14.69
CA LEU A 177 6.90 -3.57 -16.01
C LEU A 177 6.98 -4.73 -17.01
N ALA A 178 8.15 -5.38 -17.07
CA ALA A 178 8.36 -6.53 -17.95
C ALA A 178 7.39 -7.67 -17.65
N ARG A 179 7.25 -8.06 -16.38
CA ARG A 179 6.32 -9.11 -15.94
C ARG A 179 4.87 -8.78 -16.30
N ALA A 180 4.45 -7.54 -16.03
CA ALA A 180 3.11 -7.06 -16.31
C ALA A 180 2.81 -6.84 -17.80
N GLY A 181 3.82 -6.97 -18.68
CA GLY A 181 3.65 -6.72 -20.12
C GLY A 181 3.39 -5.26 -20.45
N VAL A 182 3.91 -4.34 -19.64
CA VAL A 182 3.76 -2.89 -19.83
C VAL A 182 4.82 -2.38 -20.79
N SER A 183 4.39 -1.61 -21.80
CA SER A 183 5.25 -1.16 -22.90
C SER A 183 5.25 0.35 -23.16
N ASN A 184 4.37 1.12 -22.52
CA ASN A 184 4.22 2.57 -22.74
C ASN A 184 4.83 3.42 -21.62
N VAL A 185 5.65 2.85 -20.73
CA VAL A 185 6.27 3.55 -19.60
C VAL A 185 7.72 3.89 -19.89
N GLN A 186 8.11 5.13 -19.61
CA GLN A 186 9.49 5.61 -19.63
C GLN A 186 9.90 6.04 -18.23
N THR A 187 10.85 5.33 -17.63
CA THR A 187 11.38 5.67 -16.30
C THR A 187 12.44 6.75 -16.41
N ARG A 188 12.43 7.72 -15.48
CA ARG A 188 13.48 8.74 -15.39
C ARG A 188 13.88 8.99 -13.94
N LEU A 189 15.18 8.95 -13.68
CA LEU A 189 15.76 9.41 -12.43
C LEU A 189 15.85 10.94 -12.45
N LEU A 190 15.27 11.59 -11.45
CA LEU A 190 15.41 13.02 -11.22
C LEU A 190 16.59 13.30 -10.28
N LYS A 191 17.26 14.43 -10.46
CA LYS A 191 18.33 14.86 -9.53
C LYS A 191 17.78 15.39 -8.21
N SER A 192 16.63 16.05 -8.27
CA SER A 192 15.86 16.56 -7.14
C SER A 192 14.42 16.77 -7.56
N GLU A 193 13.56 17.11 -6.61
CA GLU A 193 12.17 17.50 -6.85
C GLU A 193 12.02 18.79 -7.69
N TRP A 194 13.09 19.57 -7.85
CA TRP A 194 13.14 20.81 -8.63
C TRP A 194 13.93 20.67 -9.95
N ASP A 195 14.07 19.46 -10.48
CA ASP A 195 14.85 19.19 -11.68
C ASP A 195 14.35 20.04 -12.87
N SER A 196 15.24 20.78 -13.53
CA SER A 196 14.87 21.70 -14.63
C SER A 196 14.27 20.98 -15.84
N SER A 197 14.44 19.66 -15.92
CA SER A 197 13.77 18.86 -16.94
C SER A 197 12.25 18.74 -16.77
N LEU A 198 11.72 19.01 -15.57
CA LEU A 198 10.28 19.05 -15.29
C LEU A 198 9.60 20.13 -16.14
N VAL A 199 10.23 21.30 -16.28
CA VAL A 199 9.69 22.47 -17.00
C VAL A 199 9.44 22.16 -18.48
N LYS A 200 10.24 21.28 -19.10
CA LYS A 200 10.10 20.93 -20.53
C LYS A 200 8.86 20.08 -20.82
N HIS A 201 8.36 19.34 -19.83
CA HIS A 201 7.23 18.42 -19.99
C HIS A 201 5.95 18.91 -19.30
N ALA A 202 6.05 19.96 -18.47
CA ALA A 202 4.89 20.57 -17.79
C ALA A 202 3.82 21.08 -18.77
N VAL A 203 4.19 21.37 -20.02
CA VAL A 203 3.28 21.87 -21.07
C VAL A 203 2.68 20.73 -21.92
N SER A 204 3.12 19.48 -21.74
CA SER A 204 2.78 18.36 -22.65
C SER A 204 2.08 17.17 -21.99
N ALA A 205 1.73 17.24 -20.70
CA ALA A 205 1.06 16.15 -20.00
C ALA A 205 -0.44 16.41 -19.86
N ASP A 206 -1.26 15.41 -20.18
CA ASP A 206 -2.70 15.41 -19.98
C ASP A 206 -3.08 15.22 -18.50
N TRP A 207 -2.22 14.52 -17.75
CA TRP A 207 -2.38 14.34 -16.31
C TRP A 207 -1.04 14.18 -15.59
N VAL A 208 -1.05 14.56 -14.31
CA VAL A 208 0.07 14.36 -13.39
C VAL A 208 -0.49 13.72 -12.12
N LEU A 209 0.08 12.57 -11.75
CA LEU A 209 -0.15 11.92 -10.47
C LEU A 209 1.02 12.25 -9.54
N LEU A 210 0.70 12.72 -8.33
CA LEU A 210 1.65 12.99 -7.27
C LEU A 210 1.37 12.03 -6.11
N ASP A 211 2.15 10.94 -6.02
CA ASP A 211 2.12 10.00 -4.89
C ASP A 211 3.23 10.35 -3.90
N VAL A 212 3.06 11.48 -3.22
CA VAL A 212 4.09 12.10 -2.40
C VAL A 212 4.48 11.15 -1.24
N PRO A 213 5.78 11.00 -0.92
CA PRO A 213 6.22 10.31 0.28
C PRO A 213 5.49 10.86 1.51
N CYS A 214 4.92 9.98 2.32
CA CYS A 214 4.20 10.35 3.54
C CYS A 214 4.83 9.69 4.75
N SER A 215 4.41 10.12 5.94
CA SER A 215 4.81 9.57 7.25
C SER A 215 4.57 8.06 7.40
N GLY A 216 3.74 7.47 6.54
CA GLY A 216 3.45 6.04 6.53
C GLY A 216 2.56 5.58 7.69
N THR A 217 1.97 6.49 8.47
CA THR A 217 1.09 6.18 9.62
C THR A 217 -0.12 5.34 9.23
N GLY A 218 -0.69 5.56 8.05
CA GLY A 218 -1.78 4.74 7.50
C GLY A 218 -1.40 3.28 7.21
N MET A 219 -0.10 2.93 7.22
CA MET A 219 0.39 1.57 7.00
C MET A 219 0.68 0.80 8.29
N TRP A 220 0.42 1.36 9.48
CA TRP A 220 0.74 0.70 10.76
C TRP A 220 0.16 -0.71 10.89
N ARG A 221 -1.05 -0.98 10.43
CA ARG A 221 -1.60 -2.35 10.46
C ARG A 221 -0.83 -3.37 9.61
N ARG A 222 -0.06 -2.90 8.63
CA ARG A 222 0.75 -3.75 7.71
C ARG A 222 2.18 -3.92 8.18
N SER A 223 2.70 -2.87 8.82
CA SER A 223 4.03 -2.82 9.42
C SER A 223 3.90 -2.28 10.84
N PRO A 224 3.47 -3.12 11.80
CA PRO A 224 3.19 -2.69 13.17
C PRO A 224 4.40 -2.09 13.89
N ASP A 225 5.60 -2.44 13.44
CA ASP A 225 6.85 -1.87 13.94
C ASP A 225 7.00 -0.38 13.60
N LEU A 226 6.45 0.09 12.47
CA LEU A 226 6.49 1.51 12.10
C LEU A 226 5.84 2.38 13.17
N LYS A 227 4.77 1.90 13.80
CA LYS A 227 4.08 2.61 14.87
C LYS A 227 5.01 3.05 16.00
N ARG A 228 6.00 2.21 16.35
CA ARG A 228 6.98 2.53 17.40
C ARG A 228 8.16 3.35 16.91
N ARG A 229 8.39 3.38 15.59
CA ARG A 229 9.50 4.10 14.97
C ARG A 229 9.10 5.49 14.49
N THR A 230 7.80 5.73 14.27
CA THR A 230 7.27 7.04 13.95
C THR A 230 7.58 8.03 15.08
N SER A 231 8.09 9.19 14.72
CA SER A 231 8.28 10.34 15.61
C SER A 231 7.55 11.57 15.08
N ILE A 232 7.53 12.64 15.88
CA ILE A 232 6.92 13.91 15.48
C ILE A 232 7.56 14.49 14.21
N GLN A 233 8.87 14.28 14.02
CA GLN A 233 9.59 14.75 12.83
C GLN A 233 9.14 14.05 11.54
N ASP A 234 8.51 12.88 11.63
CA ASP A 234 7.96 12.20 10.45
C ASP A 234 6.62 12.80 9.98
N LEU A 235 5.98 13.66 10.79
CA LEU A 235 4.70 14.31 10.48
C LEU A 235 4.86 15.74 9.94
N GLU A 236 6.05 16.33 10.07
CA GLU A 236 6.42 17.66 9.56
C GLU A 236 6.92 17.60 8.12
#